data_AF-A0A8T3YNN8-F1
#
_entry.id   AF-A0A8T3YNN8-F1
#
_cell.length_a   1.000
_cell.length_b   1.000
_cell.length_c   1.000
_cell.angle_alpha   90.00
_cell.angle_beta   90.00
_cell.angle_gamma   90.00
#
_symmetry.space_group_name_H-M   'P 1'
#
loop_
_entity.id
_entity.type
_entity.pdbx_description
1 polymer ?
#
loop_
_entity_poly.entity_id
_entity_poly.type
_entity_poly.pdbx_seq_one_letter_code
_entity_poly.pdbx_strand_id
1 'polypeptide(L)'
;MVFRVARFTPDQKRIAVLLLHAPKTAEELNRQLGIPFDELNESLKHMVRLKLLRLEGYPQRYHLADAVVDAVKRRKEIQEKDPFDLRLKATLEAKGVEEAFLRKQMAGIEAGLRKEKNFTVYDVIRAEPIKDGSHYTAYLDVNLSIKDFSSIVRFMYFYGPTSVEVLKPAKITIPMDDLQDALMEMADMIQAYNNEMLKSMAKDELASFSKSLYSPKG
;
A
#
# COMPACT_ATOMS: atom_id res chain seq x y z
N MET A 1 0.79 18.89 -3.05
CA MET A 1 0.34 18.94 -1.65
C MET A 1 0.40 17.51 -1.10
N VAL A 2 1.34 17.20 -0.20
CA VAL A 2 1.56 15.81 0.27
C VAL A 2 0.53 15.52 1.37
N PHE A 3 -0.44 14.65 1.09
CA PHE A 3 -1.36 14.13 2.11
C PHE A 3 -0.58 13.26 3.08
N ARG A 4 -0.23 13.81 4.25
CA ARG A 4 0.27 12.99 5.36
C ARG A 4 -0.93 12.24 5.93
N VAL A 5 -1.06 10.95 5.57
CA VAL A 5 -1.72 9.96 6.44
C VAL A 5 -1.19 10.22 7.85
N ALA A 6 -2.07 10.54 8.81
CA ALA A 6 -1.65 10.88 10.16
C ALA A 6 -0.80 9.73 10.71
N ARG A 7 0.52 9.89 10.70
CA ARG A 7 1.45 8.87 11.16
C ARG A 7 1.34 8.85 12.68
N PHE A 8 0.81 7.77 13.24
CA PHE A 8 0.82 7.55 14.68
C PHE A 8 2.25 7.64 15.21
N THR A 9 2.42 8.32 16.35
CA THR A 9 3.70 8.40 17.03
C THR A 9 4.13 7.01 17.52
N PRO A 10 5.44 6.78 17.74
CA PRO A 10 5.92 5.53 18.35
C PRO A 10 5.19 5.21 19.66
N ASP A 11 4.89 6.22 20.48
CA ASP A 11 4.18 6.04 21.74
C ASP A 11 2.72 5.66 21.56
N GLN A 12 2.00 6.28 20.61
CA GLN A 12 0.62 5.87 20.27
C GLN A 12 0.55 4.41 19.82
N LYS A 13 1.58 3.94 19.08
CA LYS A 13 1.68 2.53 18.70
C LYS A 13 1.92 1.63 19.91
N ARG A 14 2.82 2.02 20.81
CA ARG A 14 3.11 1.25 22.04
C ARG A 14 1.88 1.18 22.96
N ILE A 15 1.15 2.29 23.13
CA ILE A 15 -0.13 2.36 23.84
C ILE A 15 -1.13 1.37 23.22
N ALA A 16 -1.33 1.44 21.90
CA ALA A 16 -2.26 0.56 21.21
C ALA A 16 -1.93 -0.93 21.38
N VAL A 17 -0.64 -1.30 21.37
CA VAL A 17 -0.20 -2.69 21.62
C VAL A 17 -0.56 -3.13 23.03
N LEU A 18 -0.33 -2.31 24.06
CA LEU A 18 -0.70 -2.65 25.44
C LEU A 18 -2.22 -2.81 25.61
N LEU A 19 -2.99 -1.94 24.96
CA LEU A 19 -4.46 -1.95 25.00
C LEU A 19 -5.10 -3.06 24.17
N LEU A 20 -4.36 -3.66 23.22
CA LEU A 20 -4.80 -4.83 22.47
C LEU A 20 -4.96 -6.05 23.37
N HIS A 21 -4.17 -6.15 24.44
CA HIS A 21 -4.20 -7.27 25.37
C HIS A 21 -5.28 -7.11 26.45
N ALA A 22 -5.38 -5.92 27.04
CA ALA A 22 -6.37 -5.63 28.07
C ALA A 22 -6.60 -4.12 28.20
N PRO A 23 -7.80 -3.68 28.64
CA PRO A 23 -8.05 -2.30 29.00
C PRO A 23 -7.17 -1.85 30.16
N LYS A 24 -6.67 -0.61 30.11
CA LYS A 24 -5.73 -0.07 31.12
C LYS A 24 -6.08 1.36 31.52
N THR A 25 -5.72 1.75 32.74
CA THR A 25 -5.77 3.16 33.18
C THR A 25 -4.54 3.94 32.68
N ALA A 26 -4.59 5.26 32.81
CA ALA A 26 -3.44 6.11 32.47
C ALA A 26 -2.22 5.79 33.37
N GLU A 27 -2.41 5.50 34.65
CA GLU A 27 -1.32 5.14 35.57
C GLU A 27 -0.67 3.79 35.21
N GLU A 28 -1.48 2.81 34.82
CA GLU A 28 -1.00 1.49 34.39
C GLU A 28 -0.17 1.61 33.09
N LEU A 29 -0.66 2.40 32.12
CA LEU A 29 0.07 2.67 30.87
C LEU A 29 1.37 3.43 31.14
N ASN A 30 1.33 4.45 32.01
CA ASN A 30 2.51 5.22 32.40
C ASN A 30 3.61 4.32 32.97
N ARG A 31 3.24 3.48 33.95
CA ARG A 31 4.17 2.55 34.61
C ARG A 31 4.83 1.57 33.63
N GLN A 32 4.09 1.10 32.63
CA GLN A 32 4.60 0.13 31.64
C GLN A 32 5.41 0.79 30.52
N LEU A 33 5.08 2.03 30.15
CA LEU A 33 5.70 2.70 29.01
C LEU A 33 6.87 3.62 29.38
N GLY A 34 6.90 4.12 30.62
CA GLY A 34 7.92 5.06 31.10
C GLY A 34 7.84 6.44 30.45
N ILE A 35 6.69 6.83 29.92
CA ILE A 35 6.46 8.11 29.25
C ILE A 35 6.05 9.16 30.30
N PRO A 36 6.46 10.44 30.22
CA PRO A 36 5.92 11.50 31.08
C PRO A 36 4.39 11.57 31.02
N PHE A 37 3.72 11.83 32.15
CA PHE A 37 2.25 11.83 32.21
C PHE A 37 1.60 12.84 31.25
N ASP A 38 2.21 14.01 31.06
CA ASP A 38 1.69 15.05 30.17
C ASP A 38 1.66 14.55 28.71
N GLU A 39 2.75 13.94 28.25
CA GLU A 39 2.87 13.38 26.89
C GLU A 39 1.93 12.18 26.68
N LEU A 40 1.78 11.33 27.70
CA LEU A 40 0.85 10.21 27.67
C LEU A 40 -0.60 10.70 27.55
N ASN A 41 -0.99 11.69 28.37
CA ASN A 41 -2.33 12.24 28.36
C ASN A 41 -2.65 12.93 27.03
N GLU A 42 -1.71 13.68 26.45
CA GLU A 42 -1.89 14.26 25.11
C GLU A 42 -2.02 13.18 24.03
N SER A 43 -1.23 12.12 24.11
CA SER A 43 -1.36 10.97 23.20
C SER A 43 -2.72 10.28 23.32
N LEU A 44 -3.21 10.04 24.54
CA LEU A 44 -4.50 9.42 24.81
C LEU A 44 -5.66 10.29 24.34
N LYS A 45 -5.66 11.60 24.66
CA LYS A 45 -6.66 12.56 24.15
C LYS A 45 -6.70 12.57 22.64
N HIS A 46 -5.54 12.58 21.99
CA HIS A 46 -5.45 12.54 20.54
C HIS A 46 -6.03 11.24 19.98
N MET A 47 -5.71 10.08 20.56
CA MET A 47 -6.25 8.78 20.13
C MET A 47 -7.77 8.67 20.35
N VAL A 48 -8.31 9.24 21.43
CA VAL A 48 -9.76 9.36 21.68
C VAL A 48 -10.42 10.25 20.63
N ARG A 49 -9.82 11.39 20.30
CA ARG A 49 -10.32 12.30 19.26
C ARG A 49 -10.39 11.62 17.88
N LEU A 50 -9.43 10.74 17.60
CA LEU A 50 -9.41 9.91 16.39
C LEU A 50 -10.35 8.69 16.47
N LYS A 51 -11.14 8.54 17.55
CA LYS A 51 -12.05 7.42 17.80
C LYS A 51 -11.37 6.05 17.81
N LEU A 52 -10.08 6.01 18.16
CA LEU A 52 -9.32 4.77 18.28
C LEU A 52 -9.49 4.13 19.65
N LEU A 53 -9.87 4.93 20.64
CA LEU A 53 -10.07 4.51 22.01
C LEU A 53 -11.50 4.78 22.48
N ARG A 54 -12.00 3.91 23.35
CA ARG A 54 -13.21 4.10 24.15
C ARG A 54 -12.83 4.20 25.63
N LEU A 55 -13.59 4.99 26.36
CA LEU A 55 -13.41 5.20 27.80
C LEU A 55 -14.54 4.49 28.55
N GLU A 56 -14.21 3.73 29.59
CA GLU A 56 -15.18 3.02 30.40
C GLU A 56 -14.81 3.05 31.89
N GLY A 57 -15.82 3.18 32.76
CA GLY A 57 -15.70 3.01 34.21
C GLY A 57 -15.01 4.14 34.98
N TYR A 58 -14.88 3.91 36.29
CA TYR A 58 -14.09 4.73 37.22
C TYR A 58 -13.24 3.79 38.12
N PRO A 59 -11.89 3.94 38.18
CA PRO A 59 -11.08 4.90 37.41
C PRO A 59 -11.18 4.63 35.90
N GLN A 60 -10.98 5.69 35.10
CA GLN A 60 -11.17 5.62 33.64
C GLN A 60 -10.22 4.59 33.02
N ARG A 61 -10.79 3.60 32.34
CA ARG A 61 -10.04 2.62 31.55
C ARG A 61 -10.16 2.92 30.07
N TYR A 62 -9.02 2.85 29.39
CA TYR A 62 -8.92 3.00 27.95
C TYR A 62 -9.05 1.63 27.29
N HIS A 63 -9.95 1.52 26.33
CA HIS A 63 -10.17 0.35 25.51
C HIS A 63 -9.81 0.70 24.08
N LEU A 64 -9.16 -0.21 23.35
CA LEU A 64 -9.07 -0.07 21.90
C LEU A 64 -10.48 -0.20 21.30
N ALA A 65 -10.79 0.58 20.26
CA ALA A 65 -12.05 0.45 19.54
C ALA A 65 -12.14 -0.92 18.84
N ASP A 66 -13.33 -1.54 18.84
CA ASP A 66 -13.54 -2.90 18.29
C ASP A 66 -13.05 -3.01 16.85
N ALA A 67 -13.37 -2.02 16.01
CA ALA A 67 -12.93 -1.98 14.61
C ALA A 67 -11.40 -2.06 14.45
N VAL A 68 -10.63 -1.49 15.39
CA VAL A 68 -9.17 -1.55 15.37
C VAL A 68 -8.70 -2.94 15.82
N VAL A 69 -9.30 -3.50 16.88
CA VAL A 69 -8.99 -4.84 17.37
C VAL A 69 -9.24 -5.88 16.27
N ASP A 70 -10.39 -5.81 15.61
CA ASP A 70 -10.78 -6.72 14.56
C ASP A 70 -9.88 -6.61 13.33
N ALA A 71 -9.50 -5.38 12.95
CA ALA A 71 -8.54 -5.15 11.87
C ALA A 71 -7.16 -5.76 12.19
N VAL A 72 -6.66 -5.63 13.43
CA VAL A 72 -5.39 -6.22 13.86
C VAL A 72 -5.46 -7.74 13.86
N LYS A 73 -6.53 -8.33 14.41
CA LYS A 73 -6.75 -9.78 14.40
C LYS A 73 -6.80 -10.34 12.99
N ARG A 74 -7.60 -9.74 12.09
CA ARG A 74 -7.67 -10.13 10.69
C ARG A 74 -6.29 -10.09 10.01
N ARG A 75 -5.51 -9.03 10.23
CA ARG A 75 -4.15 -8.92 9.66
C ARG A 75 -3.22 -10.01 10.19
N LYS A 76 -3.34 -10.36 11.47
CA LYS A 76 -2.56 -11.45 12.08
C LYS A 76 -2.93 -12.81 11.48
N GLU A 77 -4.22 -13.09 11.31
CA GLU A 77 -4.70 -14.32 10.67
C GLU A 77 -4.22 -14.45 9.21
N ILE A 78 -4.22 -13.34 8.47
CA ILE A 78 -3.65 -13.31 7.11
C ILE A 78 -2.16 -13.60 7.18
N GLN A 79 -1.43 -12.93 8.09
CA GLN A 79 0.01 -13.11 8.24
C GLN A 79 0.42 -14.54 8.61
N GLU A 80 -0.35 -15.21 9.48
CA GLU A 80 -0.09 -16.58 9.90
C GLU A 80 -0.30 -17.60 8.76
N LYS A 81 -1.09 -17.24 7.75
CA LYS A 81 -1.37 -18.08 6.57
C LYS A 81 -0.57 -17.66 5.34
N ASP A 82 0.12 -16.53 5.40
CA ASP A 82 0.82 -15.94 4.27
C ASP A 82 2.11 -16.72 3.99
N PRO A 83 2.24 -17.38 2.84
CA PRO A 83 3.43 -18.17 2.52
C PRO A 83 4.58 -17.30 1.98
N PHE A 84 4.41 -15.99 1.85
CA PHE A 84 5.36 -15.12 1.18
C PHE A 84 6.17 -14.26 2.16
N ASP A 85 7.50 -14.30 2.02
CA ASP A 85 8.41 -13.56 2.92
C ASP A 85 8.61 -12.09 2.52
N LEU A 86 8.45 -11.78 1.23
CA LEU A 86 8.66 -10.45 0.71
C LEU A 86 7.41 -9.59 0.91
N ARG A 87 7.49 -8.64 1.84
CA ARG A 87 6.42 -7.71 2.17
C ARG A 87 6.72 -6.32 1.64
N LEU A 88 5.76 -5.76 0.93
CA LEU A 88 5.86 -4.46 0.28
C LEU A 88 4.76 -3.52 0.79
N LYS A 89 5.08 -2.23 0.78
CA LYS A 89 4.09 -1.16 0.72
C LYS A 89 4.19 -0.49 -0.64
N ALA A 90 3.07 -0.32 -1.32
CA ALA A 90 3.05 0.34 -2.62
C ALA A 90 1.98 1.43 -2.66
N THR A 91 2.26 2.51 -3.39
CA THR A 91 1.27 3.55 -3.70
C THR A 91 0.97 3.48 -5.19
N LEU A 92 -0.31 3.42 -5.54
CA LEU A 92 -0.81 3.45 -6.92
C LEU A 92 -1.63 4.72 -7.10
N GLU A 93 -1.27 5.55 -8.07
CA GLU A 93 -1.97 6.80 -8.35
C GLU A 93 -2.68 6.72 -9.69
N ALA A 94 -3.88 7.27 -9.76
CA ALA A 94 -4.63 7.37 -11.00
C ALA A 94 -5.23 8.77 -11.15
N LYS A 95 -5.35 9.19 -12.41
CA LYS A 95 -6.02 10.44 -12.80
C LYS A 95 -7.12 10.12 -13.80
N GLY A 96 -8.24 10.85 -13.71
CA GLY A 96 -9.36 10.69 -14.62
C GLY A 96 -10.14 11.98 -14.79
N VAL A 97 -10.78 12.17 -15.95
CA VAL A 97 -11.62 13.36 -16.20
C VAL A 97 -12.96 13.26 -15.45
N GLU A 98 -13.47 12.04 -15.31
CA GLU A 98 -14.72 11.75 -14.61
C GLU A 98 -14.47 11.02 -13.28
N GLU A 99 -15.04 11.56 -12.20
CA GLU A 99 -14.87 11.00 -10.85
C GLU A 99 -15.40 9.56 -10.74
N ALA A 100 -16.59 9.28 -11.29
CA ALA A 100 -17.20 7.96 -11.21
C ALA A 100 -16.37 6.89 -11.93
N PHE A 101 -15.80 7.25 -13.09
CA PHE A 101 -14.88 6.39 -13.82
C PHE A 101 -13.60 6.11 -13.01
N LEU A 102 -13.00 7.14 -12.42
CA LEU A 102 -11.81 6.99 -11.57
C LEU A 102 -12.09 6.07 -10.37
N ARG A 103 -13.23 6.24 -9.68
CA ARG A 103 -13.64 5.34 -8.57
C ARG A 103 -13.77 3.89 -9.01
N LYS A 104 -14.37 3.67 -10.18
CA LYS A 104 -14.53 2.33 -10.76
C LYS A 104 -13.17 1.72 -11.10
N GLN A 105 -12.26 2.49 -11.70
CA GLN A 105 -10.90 2.04 -12.01
C GLN A 105 -10.14 1.64 -10.74
N MET A 106 -10.18 2.47 -9.69
CA MET A 106 -9.52 2.16 -8.41
C MET A 106 -10.11 0.91 -7.74
N ALA A 107 -11.43 0.71 -7.83
CA ALA A 107 -12.06 -0.52 -7.34
C ALA A 107 -11.66 -1.75 -8.18
N GLY A 108 -11.50 -1.59 -9.49
CA GLY A 108 -11.01 -2.63 -10.38
C GLY A 108 -9.58 -3.05 -10.06
N ILE A 109 -8.68 -2.09 -9.82
CA ILE A 109 -7.29 -2.32 -9.39
C ILE A 109 -7.27 -3.10 -8.08
N GLU A 110 -8.02 -2.65 -7.06
CA GLU A 110 -8.09 -3.35 -5.77
C GLU A 110 -8.61 -4.79 -5.95
N ALA A 111 -9.67 -4.99 -6.74
CA ALA A 111 -10.23 -6.31 -6.99
C ALA A 111 -9.25 -7.22 -7.75
N GLY A 112 -8.46 -6.66 -8.67
CA GLY A 112 -7.39 -7.37 -9.36
C GLY A 112 -6.33 -7.85 -8.39
N LEU A 113 -5.77 -6.94 -7.58
CA LEU A 113 -4.76 -7.28 -6.57
C LEU A 113 -5.21 -8.38 -5.61
N ARG A 114 -6.48 -8.40 -5.20
CA ARG A 114 -7.03 -9.43 -4.29
C ARG A 114 -7.27 -10.78 -4.96
N LYS A 115 -7.36 -10.83 -6.29
CA LYS A 115 -7.54 -12.08 -7.05
C LYS A 115 -6.22 -12.73 -7.46
N GLU A 116 -5.13 -11.99 -7.38
CA GLU A 116 -3.83 -12.49 -7.78
C GLU A 116 -3.30 -13.53 -6.81
N LYS A 117 -2.98 -14.72 -7.34
CA LYS A 117 -2.53 -15.86 -6.53
C LYS A 117 -1.13 -15.67 -5.94
N ASN A 118 -0.34 -14.80 -6.55
CA ASN A 118 1.03 -14.54 -6.12
C ASN A 118 1.13 -13.39 -5.11
N PHE A 119 -0.02 -12.80 -4.72
CA PHE A 119 -0.09 -11.69 -3.77
C PHE A 119 -0.93 -12.09 -2.56
N THR A 120 -0.51 -11.67 -1.37
CA THR A 120 -1.35 -11.67 -0.18
C THR A 120 -1.61 -10.22 0.24
N VAL A 121 -2.83 -9.72 0.03
CA VAL A 121 -3.20 -8.34 0.34
C VAL A 121 -3.64 -8.21 1.81
N TYR A 122 -2.84 -7.51 2.61
CA TYR A 122 -3.12 -7.25 4.02
C TYR A 122 -4.07 -6.08 4.22
N ASP A 123 -3.86 -5.01 3.47
CA ASP A 123 -4.58 -3.76 3.64
C ASP A 123 -4.59 -2.95 2.34
N VAL A 124 -5.68 -2.25 2.10
CA VAL A 124 -5.81 -1.29 0.99
C VAL A 124 -6.47 -0.05 1.56
N ILE A 125 -5.75 1.06 1.54
CA ILE A 125 -6.27 2.37 1.90
C ILE A 125 -6.59 3.09 0.61
N ARG A 126 -7.88 3.35 0.39
CA ARG A 126 -8.35 4.13 -0.76
C ARG A 126 -8.51 5.59 -0.35
N ALA A 127 -7.84 6.47 -1.08
CA ALA A 127 -8.12 7.90 -0.98
C ALA A 127 -9.33 8.27 -1.82
N GLU A 128 -10.16 9.15 -1.29
CA GLU A 128 -11.26 9.74 -2.04
C GLU A 128 -10.70 10.59 -3.19
N PRO A 129 -11.30 10.53 -4.39
CA PRO A 129 -10.96 11.41 -5.50
C PRO A 129 -11.02 12.88 -5.11
N ILE A 130 -9.99 13.63 -5.50
CA ILE A 130 -9.90 15.07 -5.31
C ILE A 130 -9.76 15.72 -6.67
N LYS A 131 -10.52 16.79 -6.91
CA LYS A 131 -10.45 17.59 -8.14
C LYS A 131 -9.17 18.43 -8.14
N ASP A 132 -8.37 18.27 -9.19
CA ASP A 132 -7.14 19.01 -9.48
C ASP A 132 -7.21 19.56 -10.91
N GLY A 133 -7.55 20.85 -11.02
CA GLY A 133 -7.81 21.50 -12.30
C GLY A 133 -8.97 20.86 -13.07
N SER A 134 -8.70 20.37 -14.28
CA SER A 134 -9.67 19.69 -15.15
C SER A 134 -9.79 18.18 -14.90
N HIS A 135 -9.04 17.63 -13.95
CA HIS A 135 -9.01 16.19 -13.68
C HIS A 135 -9.33 15.90 -12.21
N TYR A 136 -9.63 14.65 -11.93
CA TYR A 136 -9.67 14.07 -10.59
C TYR A 136 -8.43 13.22 -10.39
N THR A 137 -7.95 13.18 -9.16
CA THR A 137 -6.80 12.39 -8.72
C THR A 137 -7.18 11.55 -7.52
N ALA A 138 -6.73 10.31 -7.48
CA ALA A 138 -6.93 9.39 -6.36
C ALA A 138 -5.70 8.48 -6.22
N TYR A 139 -5.55 7.86 -5.05
CA TYR A 139 -4.51 6.86 -4.83
C TYR A 139 -4.99 5.66 -4.01
N LEU A 140 -4.31 4.53 -4.18
CA LEU A 140 -4.39 3.36 -3.32
C LEU A 140 -3.05 3.19 -2.61
N ASP A 141 -3.08 3.11 -1.30
CA ASP A 141 -1.97 2.67 -0.47
C ASP A 141 -2.17 1.20 -0.13
N VAL A 142 -1.33 0.32 -0.66
CA VAL A 142 -1.48 -1.14 -0.55
C VAL A 142 -0.37 -1.70 0.32
N ASN A 143 -0.74 -2.55 1.27
CA ASN A 143 0.18 -3.41 2.02
C ASN A 143 -0.06 -4.84 1.57
N LEU A 144 0.95 -5.43 0.93
CA LEU A 144 0.87 -6.79 0.40
C LEU A 144 2.19 -7.53 0.63
N SER A 145 2.13 -8.86 0.61
CA SER A 145 3.31 -9.67 0.32
C SER A 145 3.22 -10.21 -1.10
N ILE A 146 4.39 -10.52 -1.66
CA ILE A 146 4.55 -11.00 -3.02
C ILE A 146 5.43 -12.25 -3.00
N LYS A 147 5.06 -13.24 -3.79
CA LYS A 147 5.73 -14.54 -3.85
C LYS A 147 7.23 -14.49 -4.13
N ASP A 148 7.62 -13.82 -5.22
CA ASP A 148 8.97 -13.86 -5.78
C ASP A 148 9.27 -12.57 -6.55
N PHE A 149 10.52 -12.41 -7.00
CA PHE A 149 10.96 -11.22 -7.72
C PHE A 149 10.20 -11.03 -9.04
N SER A 150 9.97 -12.09 -9.80
CA SER A 150 9.18 -12.07 -11.04
C SER A 150 7.76 -11.53 -10.80
N SER A 151 7.13 -11.90 -9.69
CA SER A 151 5.82 -11.38 -9.29
C SER A 151 5.86 -9.89 -8.92
N ILE A 152 6.98 -9.34 -8.44
CA ILE A 152 7.15 -7.89 -8.25
C ILE A 152 7.17 -7.21 -9.61
N VAL A 153 7.90 -7.77 -10.58
CA VAL A 153 7.99 -7.20 -11.93
C VAL A 153 6.62 -7.16 -12.59
N ARG A 154 5.85 -8.25 -12.49
CA ARG A 154 4.44 -8.28 -12.93
C ARG A 154 3.61 -7.23 -12.20
N PHE A 155 3.77 -7.10 -10.89
CA PHE A 155 3.08 -6.08 -10.11
C PHE A 155 3.40 -4.66 -10.62
N MET A 156 4.68 -4.37 -10.86
CA MET A 156 5.12 -3.08 -11.40
C MET A 156 4.55 -2.81 -12.79
N TYR A 157 4.53 -3.82 -13.66
CA TYR A 157 4.06 -3.69 -15.03
C TYR A 157 2.53 -3.52 -15.12
N PHE A 158 1.76 -4.43 -14.51
CA PHE A 158 0.29 -4.44 -14.65
C PHE A 158 -0.42 -3.37 -13.84
N TYR A 159 0.16 -2.96 -12.70
CA TYR A 159 -0.50 -2.04 -11.78
C TYR A 159 0.16 -0.67 -11.71
N GLY A 160 1.37 -0.51 -12.26
CA GLY A 160 2.04 0.79 -12.38
C GLY A 160 2.14 1.58 -11.07
N PRO A 161 2.64 0.99 -9.96
CA PRO A 161 2.77 1.71 -8.71
C PRO A 161 3.71 2.91 -8.90
N THR A 162 3.37 4.05 -8.31
CA THR A 162 4.23 5.24 -8.30
C THR A 162 5.37 5.10 -7.31
N SER A 163 5.19 4.31 -6.25
CA SER A 163 6.25 3.95 -5.32
C SER A 163 6.07 2.54 -4.77
N VAL A 164 7.20 1.89 -4.50
CA VAL A 164 7.28 0.59 -3.84
C VAL A 164 8.34 0.67 -2.75
N GLU A 165 7.96 0.30 -1.53
CA GLU A 165 8.80 0.24 -0.34
C GLU A 165 8.86 -1.21 0.16
N VAL A 166 10.07 -1.77 0.29
CA VAL A 166 10.25 -3.09 0.90
C VAL A 166 10.16 -2.94 2.41
N LEU A 167 9.16 -3.58 3.01
CA LEU A 167 9.00 -3.62 4.47
C LEU A 167 9.81 -4.75 5.10
N LYS A 168 9.84 -5.92 4.45
CA LYS A 168 10.59 -7.12 4.86
C LYS A 168 10.88 -8.02 3.65
N PRO A 169 11.94 -8.84 3.67
CA PRO A 169 13.07 -8.81 4.60
C PRO A 169 13.99 -7.58 4.36
N ALA A 170 14.90 -7.30 5.29
CA ALA A 170 15.86 -6.19 5.15
C ALA A 170 16.93 -6.46 4.07
N LYS A 171 17.16 -7.73 3.75
CA LYS A 171 18.03 -8.18 2.66
C LYS A 171 17.25 -9.20 1.84
N ILE A 172 17.24 -9.02 0.53
CA ILE A 172 16.65 -9.96 -0.42
C ILE A 172 17.81 -10.59 -1.17
N THR A 173 17.85 -11.92 -1.18
CA THR A 173 18.71 -12.68 -2.08
C THR A 173 17.85 -13.15 -3.24
N ILE A 174 18.16 -12.67 -4.44
CA ILE A 174 17.46 -13.09 -5.66
C ILE A 174 18.29 -14.22 -6.28
N PRO A 175 17.75 -15.44 -6.39
CA PRO A 175 18.36 -16.52 -7.14
C PRO A 175 18.63 -16.09 -8.59
N MET A 176 19.71 -16.59 -9.20
CA MET A 176 20.09 -16.19 -10.56
C MET A 176 19.03 -16.62 -11.59
N ASP A 177 18.45 -17.79 -11.39
CA ASP A 177 17.31 -18.33 -12.14
C ASP A 177 16.09 -17.41 -12.05
N ASP A 178 15.68 -17.00 -10.85
CA ASP A 178 14.57 -16.04 -10.68
C ASP A 178 14.85 -14.70 -11.39
N LEU A 179 16.10 -14.22 -11.36
CA LEU A 179 16.48 -13.00 -12.05
C LEU A 179 16.39 -13.16 -13.58
N GLN A 180 16.85 -14.29 -14.11
CA GLN A 180 16.78 -14.60 -15.54
C GLN A 180 15.32 -14.69 -16.00
N ASP A 181 14.48 -15.41 -15.25
CA ASP A 181 13.05 -15.54 -15.54
C ASP A 181 12.36 -14.18 -15.54
N ALA A 182 12.65 -13.34 -14.54
CA ALA A 182 12.13 -11.98 -14.47
C ALA A 182 12.57 -11.10 -15.66
N LEU A 183 13.83 -11.20 -16.10
CA LEU A 183 14.36 -10.47 -17.25
C LEU A 183 13.73 -10.92 -18.56
N MET A 184 13.55 -12.23 -18.74
CA MET A 184 12.85 -12.79 -19.90
C MET A 184 11.40 -12.31 -19.93
N GLU A 185 10.71 -12.35 -18.79
CA GLU A 185 9.34 -11.87 -18.70
C GLU A 185 9.25 -10.35 -18.99
N MET A 186 10.20 -9.55 -18.51
CA MET A 186 10.28 -8.13 -18.89
C MET A 186 10.45 -7.93 -20.39
N ALA A 187 11.33 -8.72 -21.03
CA ALA A 187 11.54 -8.64 -22.47
C ALA A 187 10.26 -8.97 -23.24
N ASP A 188 9.55 -10.02 -22.84
CA ASP A 188 8.27 -10.42 -23.44
C ASP A 188 7.20 -9.34 -23.26
N MET A 189 7.11 -8.74 -22.06
CA MET A 189 6.18 -7.65 -21.77
C MET A 189 6.49 -6.40 -22.60
N ILE A 190 7.76 -6.02 -22.73
CA ILE A 190 8.18 -4.89 -23.58
C ILE A 190 7.84 -5.16 -25.03
N GLN A 191 8.09 -6.37 -25.53
CA GLN A 191 7.77 -6.74 -26.90
C GLN A 191 6.26 -6.74 -27.15
N ALA A 192 5.46 -7.28 -26.21
CA ALA A 192 4.01 -7.23 -26.28
C ALA A 192 3.50 -5.78 -26.31
N TYR A 193 4.01 -4.93 -25.42
CA TYR A 193 3.67 -3.51 -25.40
C TYR A 193 4.03 -2.81 -26.72
N ASN A 194 5.24 -3.05 -27.24
CA ASN A 194 5.67 -2.47 -28.51
C ASN A 194 4.76 -2.92 -29.67
N ASN A 195 4.39 -4.20 -29.70
CA ASN A 195 3.48 -4.72 -30.72
C ASN A 195 2.08 -4.09 -30.63
N GLU A 196 1.51 -3.95 -29.43
CA GLU A 196 0.22 -3.28 -29.24
C GLU A 196 0.29 -1.79 -29.59
N MET A 197 1.38 -1.11 -29.22
CA MET A 197 1.64 0.27 -29.61
C MET A 197 1.67 0.40 -31.14
N LEU A 198 2.43 -0.44 -31.83
CA LEU A 198 2.52 -0.45 -33.30
C LEU A 198 1.16 -0.71 -33.97
N LYS A 199 0.32 -1.58 -33.40
CA LYS A 199 -1.05 -1.80 -33.91
C LYS A 199 -1.96 -0.58 -33.70
N SER A 200 -1.75 0.17 -32.62
CA SER A 200 -2.56 1.36 -32.29
C SER A 200 -2.16 2.62 -33.07
N MET A 201 -0.97 2.63 -33.68
CA MET A 201 -0.48 3.75 -34.50
C MET A 201 -1.10 3.73 -35.91
N ALA A 202 -1.45 4.91 -36.42
CA ALA A 202 -1.83 5.05 -37.83
C ALA A 202 -0.63 4.74 -38.74
N LYS A 203 -0.86 4.23 -39.96
CA LYS A 203 0.23 3.85 -40.90
C LYS A 203 1.28 4.95 -41.10
N ASP A 204 0.86 6.20 -41.09
CA ASP A 204 1.74 7.36 -41.30
C ASP A 204 2.62 7.68 -40.08
N GLU A 205 2.12 7.45 -38.86
CA GLU A 205 2.90 7.56 -37.61
C GLU A 205 3.89 6.40 -37.47
N LEU A 206 3.52 5.21 -37.95
CA LEU A 206 4.36 4.03 -37.95
C LEU A 206 5.57 4.21 -38.88
N ALA A 207 5.37 4.84 -40.04
CA ALA A 207 6.43 5.18 -40.97
C ALA A 207 7.39 6.24 -40.41
N SER A 208 6.89 7.26 -39.72
CA SER A 208 7.73 8.29 -39.10
C SER A 208 8.50 7.76 -37.88
N PHE A 209 7.87 6.93 -37.05
CA PHE A 209 8.51 6.26 -35.93
C PHE A 209 9.61 5.30 -36.37
N SER A 210 9.34 4.44 -37.37
CA SER A 210 10.37 3.56 -37.95
C SER A 210 11.55 4.35 -38.51
N LYS A 211 11.29 5.48 -39.20
CA LYS A 211 12.37 6.33 -39.69
C LYS A 211 13.21 6.90 -38.54
N SER A 212 12.60 7.26 -37.41
CA SER A 212 13.32 7.79 -36.23
C SER A 212 14.18 6.76 -35.50
N LEU A 213 13.78 5.48 -35.49
CA LEU A 213 14.52 4.41 -34.82
C LEU A 213 15.78 3.97 -35.57
N TYR A 214 15.74 4.00 -36.90
CA TYR A 214 16.84 3.52 -37.75
C TYR A 214 17.62 4.65 -38.44
N SER A 215 17.29 5.91 -38.18
CA SER A 215 18.13 7.03 -38.63
C SER A 215 19.37 7.11 -37.74
N PRO A 216 20.59 7.14 -38.31
CA PRO A 216 21.80 7.37 -37.54
C PRO A 216 21.66 8.71 -36.81
N LYS A 217 21.81 8.71 -35.49
CA LYS A 217 22.01 9.95 -34.76
C LYS A 217 23.42 10.44 -35.11
N GLY A 218 23.48 11.42 -36.00
CA GLY A 218 24.69 12.19 -36.28
C GLY A 218 25.12 13.01 -35.06
#